data_AF-Q5C8A3-F1
#
_entry.id   AF-Q5C8A3-F1
#
_cell.length_a   1.000
_cell.length_b   1.000
_cell.length_c   1.000
_cell.angle_alpha   90.00
_cell.angle_beta   90.00
_cell.angle_gamma   90.00
#
_symmetry.space_group_name_H-M   'P 1'
#
loop_
_entity.id
_entity.type
_entity.pdbx_description
1 polymer ?
#
loop_
_entity_poly.entity_id
_entity_poly.type
_entity_poly.pdbx_seq_one_letter_code
_entity_poly.pdbx_strand_id
1 'polypeptide(L)'
;MDKTLKLLILCIAWTCSFVALRCAARTNPPVATNEDRPIEFTTEGATSQSYKQFIEALRASLTDRLIHGIPVLRDPTTVEERNRYITVELSNSERESIQVGIDVTNAYVVAYRAGTQSYFLRDAPRYASTYLFTDTQQHSLRFDGSYSDLQRWAQQSREQISLGLQALTHAISFLHSGTNDDRERAHTMIVIIQMASEAARYRYISNRVGVSIRTSTAFQPDPAMLSLENNWDNLSGGVQQSVQDTFPNNVILSSINRQPVVVDSLSHPTLAVLALMLFVCNPPNANQSPLLIRSIVENSQTCSFHNEPTVRIGGRDGMCMDVANEVYNNDNPIIMYNCKDKLEENQLWTLKLDKTIRSNGKCL
;
A
#
# COMPACT_ATOMS: atom_id res chain seq x y z
N MET A 1 -36.47 -30.10 58.80
CA MET A 1 -35.93 -29.29 57.69
C MET A 1 -35.27 -28.08 58.32
N ASP A 2 -33.97 -28.21 58.55
CA ASP A 2 -33.24 -27.48 59.58
C ASP A 2 -32.38 -26.37 58.96
N LYS A 3 -32.42 -25.18 59.55
CA LYS A 3 -31.75 -23.95 59.07
C LYS A 3 -30.21 -24.05 59.14
N THR A 4 -29.69 -25.11 59.75
CA THR A 4 -28.27 -25.48 59.83
C THR A 4 -27.72 -26.07 58.53
N LEU A 5 -28.52 -26.77 57.71
CA LEU A 5 -28.05 -27.41 56.47
C LEU A 5 -27.94 -26.43 55.28
N LYS A 6 -28.65 -25.29 55.31
CA LYS A 6 -28.53 -24.24 54.29
C LYS A 6 -27.32 -23.32 54.50
N LEU A 7 -26.77 -23.23 55.72
CA LEU A 7 -25.58 -22.43 56.02
C LEU A 7 -24.28 -23.16 55.66
N LEU A 8 -24.26 -24.49 55.71
CA LEU A 8 -23.10 -25.32 55.37
C LEU A 8 -22.82 -25.41 53.86
N ILE A 9 -23.84 -25.24 53.01
CA ILE A 9 -23.68 -25.25 51.55
C ILE A 9 -23.19 -23.87 51.02
N LEU A 10 -23.41 -22.78 51.78
CA LEU A 10 -22.94 -21.44 51.40
C LEU A 10 -21.48 -21.16 51.83
N CYS A 11 -20.95 -21.83 52.84
CA CYS A 11 -19.55 -21.64 53.27
C CYS A 11 -18.51 -22.45 52.45
N ILE A 12 -18.93 -23.48 51.71
CA ILE A 12 -18.02 -24.26 50.84
C ILE A 12 -17.90 -23.63 49.43
N ALA A 13 -18.79 -22.68 49.09
CA ALA A 13 -18.74 -21.93 47.82
C ALA A 13 -17.92 -20.62 47.90
N TRP A 14 -17.31 -20.30 49.05
CA TRP A 14 -16.58 -19.03 49.24
C TRP A 14 -15.18 -19.18 49.88
N THR A 15 -14.54 -20.33 49.70
CA THR A 15 -13.13 -20.54 50.12
C THR A 15 -12.23 -21.22 49.07
N CYS A 16 -12.72 -21.46 47.84
CA CYS A 16 -11.88 -21.92 46.71
C CYS A 16 -11.31 -20.79 45.84
N SER A 17 -11.29 -19.54 46.29
CA SER A 17 -10.82 -18.40 45.48
C SER A 17 -9.52 -17.74 45.94
N PHE A 18 -8.84 -18.20 46.99
CA PHE A 18 -7.66 -17.49 47.50
C PHE A 18 -6.54 -18.38 48.05
N VAL A 19 -6.12 -19.45 47.36
CA VAL A 19 -4.74 -19.98 47.53
C VAL A 19 -4.25 -20.59 46.22
N ALA A 20 -3.71 -19.76 45.33
CA ALA A 20 -2.78 -20.17 44.28
C ALA A 20 -1.78 -19.03 44.03
N LEU A 21 -1.12 -18.57 45.10
CA LEU A 21 0.03 -17.68 45.01
C LEU A 21 1.27 -18.51 45.33
N ARG A 22 1.90 -19.11 44.30
CA ARG A 22 3.35 -19.39 44.25
C ARG A 22 3.77 -20.00 42.91
N CYS A 23 4.88 -19.46 42.42
CA CYS A 23 5.73 -19.92 41.32
C CYS A 23 5.20 -19.71 39.88
N ALA A 24 5.15 -18.45 39.45
CA ALA A 24 5.30 -18.12 38.04
C ALA A 24 6.74 -18.42 37.59
N ALA A 25 6.99 -19.66 37.19
CA ALA A 25 8.10 -19.96 36.30
C ALA A 25 7.89 -19.12 35.03
N ARG A 26 8.95 -18.45 34.57
CA ARG A 26 9.02 -17.80 33.25
C ARG A 26 8.77 -18.87 32.18
N THR A 27 7.52 -19.09 31.84
CA THR A 27 7.15 -19.73 30.59
C THR A 27 7.31 -18.67 29.51
N ASN A 28 8.12 -18.97 28.49
CA ASN A 28 8.25 -18.14 27.31
C ASN A 28 6.87 -17.65 26.85
N PRO A 29 6.76 -16.39 26.39
CA PRO A 29 5.50 -15.91 25.84
C PRO A 29 5.06 -16.86 24.71
N PRO A 30 3.77 -17.19 24.62
CA PRO A 30 3.28 -18.06 23.58
C PRO A 30 3.62 -17.42 22.23
N VAL A 31 4.25 -18.22 21.36
CA VAL A 31 4.38 -17.94 19.93
C VAL A 31 2.99 -17.52 19.43
N ALA A 32 2.91 -16.39 18.74
CA ALA A 32 1.68 -15.89 18.18
C ALA A 32 1.02 -16.98 17.30
N THR A 33 -0.06 -17.57 17.80
CA THR A 33 -0.95 -18.40 17.00
C THR A 33 -1.89 -17.45 16.26
N ASN A 34 -1.46 -16.94 15.11
CA ASN A 34 -2.41 -16.35 14.18
C ASN A 34 -3.17 -17.49 13.49
N GLU A 35 -4.48 -17.55 13.72
CA GLU A 35 -5.45 -18.17 12.82
C GLU A 35 -5.56 -17.37 11.49
N ASP A 36 -4.44 -16.88 10.96
CA ASP A 36 -4.41 -16.26 9.62
C ASP A 36 -4.21 -17.39 8.62
N ARG A 37 -5.19 -17.56 7.73
CA ARG A 37 -4.97 -18.40 6.55
C ARG A 37 -3.74 -17.87 5.81
N PRO A 38 -2.80 -18.73 5.42
CA PRO A 38 -1.68 -18.32 4.58
C PRO A 38 -2.22 -17.60 3.33
N ILE A 39 -1.49 -16.55 2.90
CA ILE A 39 -1.86 -15.81 1.69
C ILE A 39 -1.33 -16.62 0.51
N GLU A 40 -2.23 -17.27 -0.20
CA GLU A 40 -1.89 -18.20 -1.27
C GLU A 40 -2.62 -17.87 -2.56
N PHE A 41 -1.98 -18.16 -3.69
CA PHE A 41 -2.59 -18.14 -5.01
C PHE A 41 -2.12 -19.32 -5.84
N THR A 42 -3.06 -20.13 -6.32
CA THR A 42 -2.80 -21.20 -7.28
C THR A 42 -3.17 -20.77 -8.69
N THR A 43 -2.32 -21.09 -9.67
CA THR A 43 -2.62 -20.90 -11.09
C THR A 43 -3.53 -22.01 -11.64
N GLU A 44 -3.57 -23.18 -10.98
CA GLU A 44 -4.45 -24.29 -11.34
C GLU A 44 -5.92 -23.92 -11.08
N GLY A 45 -6.73 -23.94 -12.15
CA GLY A 45 -8.14 -23.56 -12.06
C GLY A 45 -8.38 -22.10 -11.66
N ALA A 46 -7.36 -21.23 -11.78
CA ALA A 46 -7.46 -19.84 -11.39
C ALA A 46 -8.59 -19.11 -12.15
N THR A 47 -9.32 -18.26 -11.43
CA THR A 47 -10.37 -17.41 -11.98
C THR A 47 -10.07 -15.96 -11.65
N SER A 48 -10.73 -15.03 -12.35
CA SER A 48 -10.65 -13.60 -11.98
C SER A 48 -11.12 -13.36 -10.55
N GLN A 49 -12.04 -14.19 -10.03
CA GLN A 49 -12.56 -14.09 -8.68
C GLN A 49 -11.56 -14.61 -7.64
N SER A 50 -10.90 -15.75 -7.88
CA SER A 50 -9.88 -16.27 -6.95
C SER A 50 -8.67 -15.33 -6.88
N TYR A 51 -8.25 -14.76 -8.02
CA TYR A 51 -7.19 -13.76 -8.04
C TYR A 51 -7.58 -12.47 -7.29
N LYS A 52 -8.83 -12.00 -7.44
CA LYS A 52 -9.34 -10.87 -6.67
C LYS A 52 -9.28 -11.13 -5.17
N GLN A 53 -9.72 -12.31 -4.73
CA GLN A 53 -9.69 -12.71 -3.31
C GLN A 53 -8.25 -12.76 -2.77
N PHE A 54 -7.32 -13.30 -3.55
CA PHE A 54 -5.89 -13.29 -3.23
C PHE A 54 -5.36 -11.87 -3.00
N ILE A 55 -5.62 -10.94 -3.94
CA ILE A 55 -5.17 -9.55 -3.81
C ILE A 55 -5.85 -8.82 -2.64
N GLU A 56 -7.12 -9.12 -2.35
CA GLU A 56 -7.83 -8.57 -1.19
C GLU A 56 -7.23 -9.06 0.13
N ALA A 57 -6.89 -10.35 0.24
CA ALA A 57 -6.19 -10.90 1.41
C ALA A 57 -4.79 -10.27 1.58
N LEU A 58 -4.04 -10.13 0.49
CA LEU A 58 -2.74 -9.46 0.51
C LEU A 58 -2.86 -8.00 0.97
N ARG A 59 -3.79 -7.22 0.43
CA ARG A 59 -4.04 -5.84 0.87
C ARG A 59 -4.43 -5.77 2.36
N ALA A 60 -5.29 -6.67 2.82
CA ALA A 60 -5.70 -6.72 4.22
C ALA A 60 -4.51 -6.96 5.16
N SER A 61 -3.61 -7.88 4.79
CA SER A 61 -2.40 -8.18 5.59
C SER A 61 -1.40 -7.01 5.64
N LEU A 62 -1.34 -6.21 4.58
CA LEU A 62 -0.40 -5.10 4.44
C LEU A 62 -0.92 -3.78 5.04
N THR A 63 -2.23 -3.62 5.17
CA THR A 63 -2.86 -2.39 5.65
C THR A 63 -2.64 -2.21 7.15
N ASP A 64 -2.21 -1.01 7.55
CA ASP A 64 -2.13 -0.59 8.95
C ASP A 64 -3.36 0.22 9.36
N ARG A 65 -3.62 1.30 8.61
CA ARG A 65 -4.69 2.26 8.88
C ARG A 65 -5.18 2.90 7.59
N LEU A 66 -6.12 3.83 7.71
CA LEU A 66 -6.61 4.64 6.61
C LEU A 66 -6.14 6.09 6.79
N ILE A 67 -5.70 6.73 5.72
CA ILE A 67 -5.46 8.17 5.64
C ILE A 67 -6.31 8.71 4.49
N HIS A 68 -7.16 9.70 4.76
CA HIS A 68 -8.16 10.19 3.80
C HIS A 68 -9.03 9.08 3.16
N GLY A 69 -9.32 8.02 3.93
CA GLY A 69 -10.10 6.87 3.46
C GLY A 69 -9.34 5.88 2.56
N ILE A 70 -8.05 6.12 2.30
CA ILE A 70 -7.19 5.23 1.51
C ILE A 70 -6.30 4.40 2.45
N PRO A 71 -6.23 3.07 2.30
CA PRO A 71 -5.31 2.22 3.06
C PRO A 71 -3.85 2.64 2.93
N VAL A 72 -3.12 2.63 4.04
CA VAL A 72 -1.69 2.91 4.10
C VAL A 72 -0.94 1.74 4.74
N LEU A 73 0.28 1.49 4.24
CA LEU A 73 1.23 0.54 4.82
C LEU A 73 1.65 0.97 6.23
N ARG A 74 2.30 0.06 6.94
CA ARG A 74 2.80 0.31 8.30
C ARG A 74 3.96 1.31 8.28
N ASP A 75 4.01 2.17 9.29
CA ASP A 75 5.13 3.08 9.51
C ASP A 75 6.39 2.26 9.86
N PRO A 76 7.47 2.32 9.04
CA PRO A 76 8.67 1.53 9.25
C PRO A 76 9.37 1.80 10.60
N THR A 77 9.11 2.94 11.24
CA THR A 77 9.66 3.26 12.57
C THR A 77 8.92 2.58 13.72
N THR A 78 7.71 2.06 13.46
CA THR A 78 6.84 1.42 14.46
C THR A 78 6.80 -0.09 14.36
N VAL A 79 7.24 -0.65 13.23
CA VAL A 79 7.24 -2.10 12.99
C VAL A 79 8.50 -2.72 13.56
N GLU A 80 8.34 -3.63 14.52
CA GLU A 80 9.43 -4.48 14.97
C GLU A 80 9.87 -5.42 13.84
N GLU A 81 11.19 -5.62 13.67
CA GLU A 81 11.76 -6.40 12.55
C GLU A 81 11.15 -7.81 12.41
N ARG A 82 10.80 -8.47 13.52
CA ARG A 82 10.15 -9.81 13.49
C ARG A 82 8.76 -9.83 12.84
N ASN A 83 8.09 -8.68 12.76
CA ASN A 83 6.76 -8.50 12.18
C ASN A 83 6.81 -7.76 10.82
N ARG A 84 8.01 -7.51 10.30
CA ARG A 84 8.22 -6.69 9.10
C ARG A 84 7.98 -7.45 7.79
N TYR A 85 7.99 -8.77 7.84
CA TYR A 85 7.91 -9.61 6.64
C TYR A 85 6.72 -10.53 6.69
N ILE A 86 6.06 -10.68 5.55
CA ILE A 86 5.05 -11.72 5.32
C ILE A 86 5.48 -12.60 4.15
N THR A 87 4.91 -13.79 4.07
CA THR A 87 5.12 -14.70 2.96
C THR A 87 3.84 -14.89 2.17
N VAL A 88 3.97 -14.93 0.85
CA VAL A 88 2.90 -15.29 -0.08
C VAL A 88 3.30 -16.57 -0.79
N GLU A 89 2.42 -17.58 -0.81
CA GLU A 89 2.63 -18.78 -1.60
C GLU A 89 2.02 -18.65 -3.00
N LEU A 90 2.81 -18.97 -4.02
CA LEU A 90 2.38 -19.01 -5.41
C LEU A 90 2.60 -20.43 -5.93
N SER A 91 1.54 -21.09 -6.38
CA SER A 91 1.59 -22.49 -6.80
C SER A 91 1.00 -22.72 -8.19
N ASN A 92 1.54 -23.72 -8.88
CA ASN A 92 0.96 -24.28 -10.10
C ASN A 92 0.21 -25.59 -9.84
N SER A 93 0.54 -26.28 -8.76
CA SER A 93 -0.11 -27.49 -8.26
C SER A 93 0.30 -27.71 -6.80
N GLU A 94 -0.23 -28.74 -6.15
CA GLU A 94 0.20 -29.15 -4.80
C GLU A 94 1.70 -29.51 -4.68
N ARG A 95 2.37 -29.79 -5.80
CA ARG A 95 3.79 -30.21 -5.82
C ARG A 95 4.74 -29.17 -6.36
N GLU A 96 4.22 -28.11 -6.97
CA GLU A 96 5.01 -27.08 -7.63
C GLU A 96 4.58 -25.71 -7.09
N SER A 97 5.29 -25.24 -6.06
CA SER A 97 5.08 -23.92 -5.47
C SER A 97 6.39 -23.22 -5.11
N ILE A 98 6.28 -21.91 -4.98
CA ILE A 98 7.30 -21.02 -4.42
C ILE A 98 6.68 -20.15 -3.33
N GLN A 99 7.49 -19.66 -2.41
CA GLN A 99 7.06 -18.62 -1.47
C GLN A 99 7.82 -17.33 -1.73
N VAL A 100 7.12 -16.20 -1.67
CA VAL A 100 7.67 -14.87 -1.90
C VAL A 100 7.63 -14.09 -0.59
N GLY A 101 8.77 -13.55 -0.17
CA GLY A 101 8.89 -12.71 1.01
C GLY A 101 8.63 -11.25 0.65
N ILE A 102 7.67 -10.62 1.33
CA ILE A 102 7.26 -9.23 1.11
C ILE A 102 7.52 -8.41 2.37
N ASP A 103 8.17 -7.25 2.23
CA ASP A 103 8.31 -6.26 3.30
C ASP A 103 7.02 -5.45 3.44
N VAL A 104 6.38 -5.50 4.62
CA VAL A 104 5.08 -4.88 4.87
C VAL A 104 5.12 -3.34 4.92
N THR A 105 6.31 -2.75 4.96
CA THR A 105 6.48 -1.29 5.05
C THR A 105 6.44 -0.61 3.68
N ASN A 106 6.73 -1.36 2.61
CA ASN A 106 6.75 -0.86 1.23
C ASN A 106 6.08 -1.81 0.20
N ALA A 107 5.60 -2.99 0.63
CA ALA A 107 5.05 -4.04 -0.22
C ALA A 107 6.04 -4.53 -1.30
N TYR A 108 7.34 -4.43 -1.06
CA TYR A 108 8.38 -4.88 -2.00
C TYR A 108 8.64 -6.36 -1.77
N VAL A 109 8.80 -7.10 -2.86
CA VAL A 109 9.39 -8.43 -2.79
C VAL A 109 10.86 -8.28 -2.44
N VAL A 110 11.33 -9.00 -1.42
CA VAL A 110 12.73 -8.96 -0.96
C VAL A 110 13.44 -10.30 -1.14
N ALA A 111 12.69 -11.40 -1.24
CA ALA A 111 13.23 -12.73 -1.41
C ALA A 111 12.19 -13.71 -1.99
N TYR A 112 12.65 -14.85 -2.48
CA TYR A 112 11.79 -16.01 -2.73
C TYR A 112 12.43 -17.30 -2.21
N ARG A 113 11.60 -18.31 -1.95
CA ARG A 113 11.95 -19.67 -1.54
C ARG A 113 11.48 -20.67 -2.60
N ALA A 114 12.36 -21.61 -2.93
CA ALA A 114 12.07 -22.79 -3.74
C ALA A 114 12.61 -24.03 -3.01
N GLY A 115 11.71 -24.83 -2.42
CA GLY A 115 12.08 -25.99 -1.61
C GLY A 115 12.93 -25.62 -0.39
N THR A 116 14.17 -26.14 -0.35
CA THR A 116 15.14 -25.91 0.74
C THR A 116 16.11 -24.76 0.45
N GLN A 117 15.93 -24.04 -0.64
CA GLN A 117 16.77 -22.91 -1.05
C GLN A 117 15.95 -21.61 -0.98
N SER A 118 16.59 -20.51 -0.59
CA SER A 118 16.01 -19.18 -0.72
C SER A 118 17.00 -18.18 -1.30
N TYR A 119 16.46 -17.17 -1.96
CA TYR A 119 17.22 -16.21 -2.74
C TYR A 119 16.73 -14.81 -2.40
N PHE A 120 17.61 -13.99 -1.86
CA PHE A 120 17.36 -12.61 -1.45
C PHE A 120 17.84 -11.66 -2.53
N LEU A 121 17.05 -10.64 -2.85
CA LEU A 121 17.49 -9.56 -3.72
C LEU A 121 18.67 -8.84 -3.08
N ARG A 122 19.57 -8.28 -3.89
CA ARG A 122 20.81 -7.66 -3.42
C ARG A 122 20.56 -6.50 -2.46
N ASP A 123 19.46 -5.78 -2.64
CA ASP A 123 19.02 -4.64 -1.83
C ASP A 123 18.03 -5.05 -0.72
N ALA A 124 17.81 -6.35 -0.49
CA ALA A 124 16.98 -6.80 0.62
C ALA A 124 17.52 -6.22 1.95
N PRO A 125 16.64 -5.73 2.85
CA PRO A 125 17.10 -5.19 4.12
C PRO A 125 17.93 -6.22 4.89
N ARG A 126 18.95 -5.75 5.61
CA ARG A 126 19.93 -6.61 6.30
C ARG A 126 19.31 -7.70 7.19
N TYR A 127 18.18 -7.39 7.82
CA TYR A 127 17.49 -8.32 8.73
C TYR A 127 16.50 -9.25 8.01
N ALA A 128 16.27 -9.10 6.71
CA ALA A 128 15.35 -9.96 5.96
C ALA A 128 15.75 -11.43 6.07
N SER A 129 17.03 -11.77 5.90
CA SER A 129 17.53 -13.15 6.03
C SER A 129 17.49 -13.70 7.47
N THR A 130 17.33 -12.83 8.47
CA THR A 130 17.17 -13.25 9.88
C THR A 130 15.75 -13.72 10.18
N TYR A 131 14.75 -13.26 9.42
CA TYR A 131 13.33 -13.52 9.70
C TYR A 131 12.59 -14.25 8.58
N LEU A 132 13.07 -14.18 7.34
CA LEU A 132 12.51 -14.92 6.21
C LEU A 132 13.31 -16.19 5.92
N PHE A 133 12.59 -17.29 5.71
CA PHE A 133 13.14 -18.55 5.19
C PHE A 133 14.38 -19.05 5.97
N THR A 134 14.35 -18.94 7.29
CA THR A 134 15.48 -19.27 8.19
C THR A 134 15.84 -20.75 8.19
N ASP A 135 14.92 -21.60 7.72
CA ASP A 135 15.05 -23.05 7.58
C ASP A 135 15.65 -23.48 6.22
N THR A 136 16.17 -22.55 5.43
CA THR A 136 16.67 -22.80 4.06
C THR A 136 18.14 -22.46 3.89
N GLN A 137 18.76 -22.96 2.83
CA GLN A 137 20.03 -22.45 2.35
C GLN A 137 19.81 -21.12 1.64
N GLN A 138 20.24 -20.03 2.28
CA GLN A 138 20.01 -18.67 1.82
C GLN A 138 21.12 -18.20 0.88
N HIS A 139 20.73 -17.58 -0.24
CA HIS A 139 21.62 -17.03 -1.25
C HIS A 139 21.30 -15.56 -1.51
N SER A 140 22.29 -14.79 -1.93
CA SER A 140 22.10 -13.43 -2.45
C SER A 140 22.09 -13.46 -3.97
N LEU A 141 21.08 -12.83 -4.56
CA LEU A 141 21.02 -12.55 -5.99
C LEU A 141 22.01 -11.44 -6.36
N ARG A 142 22.37 -11.38 -7.65
CA ARG A 142 23.33 -10.42 -8.18
C ARG A 142 22.70 -9.06 -8.52
N PHE A 143 21.37 -8.99 -8.48
CA PHE A 143 20.56 -7.83 -8.81
C PHE A 143 19.64 -7.43 -7.67
N ASP A 144 19.26 -6.16 -7.65
CA ASP A 144 18.29 -5.62 -6.71
C ASP A 144 16.84 -5.72 -7.23
N GLY A 145 15.88 -5.37 -6.37
CA GLY A 145 14.45 -5.39 -6.69
C GLY A 145 13.94 -4.19 -7.50
N SER A 146 14.80 -3.24 -7.86
CA SER A 146 14.37 -2.08 -8.65
C SER A 146 14.09 -2.50 -10.09
N TYR A 147 13.06 -1.90 -10.71
CA TYR A 147 12.80 -2.15 -12.13
C TYR A 147 13.96 -1.74 -13.03
N SER A 148 14.79 -0.77 -12.62
CA SER A 148 15.99 -0.41 -13.40
C SER A 148 16.95 -1.58 -13.49
N ASP A 149 17.27 -2.23 -12.37
CA ASP A 149 18.20 -3.35 -12.37
C ASP A 149 17.56 -4.62 -12.94
N LEU A 150 16.31 -4.93 -12.57
CA LEU A 150 15.60 -6.09 -13.12
C LEU A 150 15.50 -6.05 -14.65
N GLN A 151 15.12 -4.92 -15.25
CA GLN A 151 15.04 -4.79 -16.71
C GLN A 151 16.42 -4.90 -17.37
N ARG A 152 17.47 -4.40 -16.71
CA ARG A 152 18.86 -4.51 -17.18
C ARG A 152 19.31 -5.96 -17.25
N TRP A 153 19.02 -6.75 -16.23
CA TRP A 153 19.36 -8.18 -16.20
C TRP A 153 18.47 -9.02 -17.13
N ALA A 154 17.17 -8.73 -17.20
CA ALA A 154 16.24 -9.38 -18.12
C ALA A 154 16.51 -9.04 -19.60
N GLN A 155 17.21 -7.93 -19.86
CA GLN A 155 17.41 -7.34 -21.18
C GLN A 155 16.08 -7.03 -21.90
N GLN A 156 15.05 -6.71 -21.12
CA GLN A 156 13.72 -6.38 -21.58
C GLN A 156 13.12 -5.35 -20.63
N SER A 157 12.43 -4.37 -21.21
CA SER A 157 11.64 -3.40 -20.43
C SER A 157 10.30 -4.01 -20.01
N ARG A 158 9.66 -3.43 -18.98
CA ARG A 158 8.33 -3.84 -18.51
C ARG A 158 7.29 -3.81 -19.63
N GLU A 159 7.33 -2.82 -20.53
CA GLU A 159 6.41 -2.74 -21.68
C GLU A 159 6.56 -3.90 -22.69
N GLN A 160 7.68 -4.62 -22.67
CA GLN A 160 7.94 -5.76 -23.55
C GLN A 160 7.59 -7.10 -22.90
N ILE A 161 7.48 -7.14 -21.57
CA ILE A 161 7.23 -8.38 -20.81
C ILE A 161 5.72 -8.60 -20.71
N SER A 162 5.27 -9.74 -21.22
CA SER A 162 3.87 -10.14 -21.14
C SER A 162 3.51 -10.59 -19.73
N LEU A 163 2.39 -10.07 -19.22
CA LEU A 163 1.76 -10.47 -17.97
C LEU A 163 0.50 -11.31 -18.24
N GLY A 164 0.12 -12.13 -17.27
CA GLY A 164 -1.05 -12.99 -17.35
C GLY A 164 -0.80 -14.36 -16.72
N LEU A 165 -1.83 -15.21 -16.69
CA LEU A 165 -1.78 -16.49 -15.98
C LEU A 165 -0.63 -17.39 -16.46
N GLN A 166 -0.43 -17.50 -17.78
CA GLN A 166 0.66 -18.32 -18.36
C GLN A 166 2.05 -17.80 -18.00
N ALA A 167 2.25 -16.48 -17.99
CA ALA A 167 3.53 -15.88 -17.60
C ALA A 167 3.83 -16.14 -16.12
N LEU A 168 2.81 -16.08 -15.26
CA LEU A 168 2.95 -16.41 -13.85
C LEU A 168 3.21 -17.92 -13.62
N THR A 169 2.50 -18.80 -14.34
CA THR A 169 2.75 -20.24 -14.29
C THR A 169 4.19 -20.57 -14.67
N HIS A 170 4.70 -19.97 -15.75
CA HIS A 170 6.09 -20.10 -16.17
C HIS A 170 7.06 -19.57 -15.12
N ALA A 171 6.79 -18.40 -14.55
CA ALA A 171 7.62 -17.82 -13.48
C ALA A 171 7.73 -18.74 -12.27
N ILE A 172 6.61 -19.33 -11.83
CA ILE A 172 6.59 -20.30 -10.72
C ILE A 172 7.43 -21.53 -11.08
N SER A 173 7.21 -22.15 -12.25
CA SER A 173 7.98 -23.33 -12.68
C SER A 173 9.48 -23.06 -12.80
N PHE A 174 9.84 -21.91 -13.39
CA PHE A 174 11.24 -21.53 -13.55
C PHE A 174 11.93 -21.39 -12.20
N LEU A 175 11.35 -20.63 -11.27
CA LEU A 175 11.93 -20.41 -9.94
C LEU A 175 11.92 -21.70 -9.09
N HIS A 176 10.88 -22.52 -9.19
CA HIS A 176 10.78 -23.81 -8.50
C HIS A 176 11.84 -24.80 -8.97
N SER A 177 12.15 -24.83 -10.27
CA SER A 177 13.15 -25.74 -10.85
C SER A 177 14.58 -25.55 -10.30
N GLY A 178 14.87 -24.38 -9.72
CA GLY A 178 16.21 -24.02 -9.26
C GLY A 178 17.20 -23.74 -10.39
N THR A 179 16.70 -23.56 -11.63
CA THR A 179 17.53 -23.22 -12.79
C THR A 179 18.32 -21.93 -12.52
N ASN A 180 19.61 -21.96 -12.83
CA ASN A 180 20.51 -20.83 -12.60
C ASN A 180 20.69 -19.96 -13.85
N ASP A 181 19.66 -19.18 -14.17
CA ASP A 181 19.68 -18.17 -15.23
C ASP A 181 19.23 -16.82 -14.65
N ASP A 182 20.19 -15.90 -14.44
CA ASP A 182 19.90 -14.58 -13.86
C ASP A 182 19.04 -13.70 -14.77
N ARG A 183 19.11 -13.90 -16.11
CA ARG A 183 18.28 -13.15 -17.06
C ARG A 183 16.83 -13.54 -16.90
N GLU A 184 16.56 -14.84 -16.94
CA GLU A 184 15.21 -15.39 -16.81
C GLU A 184 14.66 -15.18 -15.38
N ARG A 185 15.53 -15.25 -14.37
CA ARG A 185 15.16 -14.91 -12.99
C ARG A 185 14.73 -13.45 -12.85
N ALA A 186 15.46 -12.51 -13.43
CA ALA A 186 15.06 -11.10 -13.41
C ALA A 186 13.73 -10.87 -14.17
N HIS A 187 13.54 -11.53 -15.32
CA HIS A 187 12.29 -11.49 -16.08
C HIS A 187 11.09 -11.99 -15.24
N THR A 188 11.22 -13.16 -14.64
CA THR A 188 10.15 -13.79 -13.84
C THR A 188 9.84 -13.00 -12.56
N MET A 189 10.85 -12.36 -11.95
CA MET A 189 10.63 -11.44 -10.84
C MET A 189 9.82 -10.21 -11.23
N ILE A 190 10.01 -9.65 -12.43
CA ILE A 190 9.16 -8.54 -12.94
C ILE A 190 7.70 -8.99 -13.02
N VAL A 191 7.44 -10.18 -13.56
CA VAL A 191 6.09 -10.76 -13.65
C VAL A 191 5.44 -10.88 -12.26
N ILE A 192 6.16 -11.47 -11.31
CA ILE A 192 5.64 -11.67 -9.93
C ILE A 192 5.39 -10.32 -9.24
N ILE A 193 6.33 -9.38 -9.32
CA ILE A 193 6.19 -8.07 -8.66
C ILE A 193 4.98 -7.31 -9.24
N GLN A 194 4.80 -7.30 -10.56
CA GLN A 194 3.66 -6.62 -11.18
C GLN A 194 2.32 -7.31 -10.87
N MET A 195 2.29 -8.65 -10.84
CA MET A 195 1.07 -9.42 -10.61
C MET A 195 0.70 -9.60 -9.12
N ALA A 196 1.61 -9.31 -8.18
CA ALA A 196 1.33 -9.37 -6.74
C ALA A 196 1.44 -7.98 -6.10
N SER A 197 2.64 -7.40 -6.03
CA SER A 197 2.89 -6.12 -5.34
C SER A 197 2.20 -4.93 -6.01
N GLU A 198 2.36 -4.74 -7.33
CA GLU A 198 1.70 -3.61 -8.02
C GLU A 198 0.19 -3.78 -8.08
N ALA A 199 -0.28 -5.02 -8.24
CA ALA A 199 -1.70 -5.34 -8.13
C ALA A 199 -2.26 -5.04 -6.74
N ALA A 200 -1.50 -5.28 -5.66
CA ALA A 200 -1.91 -4.89 -4.31
C ALA A 200 -1.98 -3.37 -4.16
N ARG A 201 -1.04 -2.62 -4.74
CA ARG A 201 -1.00 -1.13 -4.69
C ARG A 201 -2.12 -0.48 -5.48
N TYR A 202 -2.52 -1.05 -6.63
CA TYR A 202 -3.47 -0.44 -7.54
C TYR A 202 -4.63 -1.35 -7.95
N ARG A 203 -5.86 -0.86 -7.77
CA ARG A 203 -7.09 -1.51 -8.27
C ARG A 203 -7.03 -1.68 -9.79
N TYR A 204 -6.49 -0.69 -10.50
CA TYR A 204 -6.32 -0.73 -11.95
C TYR A 204 -5.51 -1.95 -12.41
N ILE A 205 -4.36 -2.20 -11.79
CA ILE A 205 -3.45 -3.30 -12.15
C ILE A 205 -4.09 -4.64 -11.79
N SER A 206 -4.67 -4.78 -10.59
CA SER A 206 -5.38 -6.01 -10.21
C SER A 206 -6.56 -6.34 -11.14
N ASN A 207 -7.28 -5.32 -11.64
CA ASN A 207 -8.35 -5.52 -12.62
C ASN A 207 -7.79 -6.03 -13.96
N ARG A 208 -6.70 -5.43 -14.44
CA ARG A 208 -6.06 -5.85 -15.70
C ARG A 208 -5.61 -7.30 -15.67
N VAL A 209 -5.00 -7.74 -14.57
CA VAL A 209 -4.66 -9.15 -14.37
C VAL A 209 -5.91 -10.02 -14.28
N GLY A 210 -6.94 -9.59 -13.54
CA GLY A 210 -8.22 -10.31 -13.47
C GLY A 210 -8.90 -10.49 -14.84
N VAL A 211 -8.85 -9.47 -15.70
CA VAL A 211 -9.34 -9.55 -17.09
C VAL A 211 -8.51 -10.54 -17.89
N SER A 212 -7.18 -10.49 -17.80
CA SER A 212 -6.27 -11.43 -18.47
C SER A 212 -6.57 -12.88 -18.11
N ILE A 213 -6.80 -13.17 -16.83
CA ILE A 213 -7.19 -14.51 -16.35
C ILE A 213 -8.55 -14.91 -16.94
N ARG A 214 -9.55 -14.03 -16.86
CA ARG A 214 -10.91 -14.31 -17.37
C ARG A 214 -10.94 -14.58 -18.87
N THR A 215 -10.14 -13.86 -19.66
CA THR A 215 -10.11 -14.00 -21.13
C THR A 215 -9.02 -14.94 -21.62
N SER A 216 -8.19 -15.49 -20.72
CA SER A 216 -7.01 -16.29 -21.07
C SER A 216 -6.11 -15.59 -22.09
N THR A 217 -5.95 -14.27 -21.96
CA THR A 217 -5.17 -13.44 -22.89
C THR A 217 -4.09 -12.70 -22.12
N ALA A 218 -2.83 -12.94 -22.47
CA ALA A 218 -1.72 -12.16 -21.93
C ALA A 218 -1.82 -10.69 -22.38
N PHE A 219 -1.22 -9.79 -21.60
CA PHE A 219 -1.16 -8.37 -21.94
C PHE A 219 0.21 -7.80 -21.59
N GLN A 220 0.63 -6.77 -22.32
CA GLN A 220 1.80 -5.97 -21.95
C GLN A 220 1.35 -4.76 -21.12
N PRO A 221 2.12 -4.36 -20.09
CA PRO A 221 1.88 -3.13 -19.35
C PRO A 221 1.81 -1.92 -20.29
N ASP A 222 0.73 -1.15 -20.19
CA ASP A 222 0.58 0.06 -20.99
C ASP A 222 1.16 1.29 -20.26
N PRO A 223 1.26 2.45 -20.95
CA PRO A 223 1.84 3.64 -20.34
C PRO A 223 1.12 4.11 -19.06
N ALA A 224 -0.18 3.86 -18.92
CA ALA A 224 -0.91 4.23 -17.70
C ALA A 224 -0.48 3.35 -16.52
N MET A 225 -0.45 2.03 -16.71
CA MET A 225 0.06 1.09 -15.71
C MET A 225 1.48 1.45 -15.26
N LEU A 226 2.39 1.67 -16.21
CA LEU A 226 3.78 2.02 -15.90
C LEU A 226 3.91 3.36 -15.16
N SER A 227 3.09 4.35 -15.53
CA SER A 227 3.10 5.65 -14.85
C SER A 227 2.60 5.56 -13.40
N LEU A 228 1.66 4.65 -13.11
CA LEU A 228 1.21 4.39 -11.74
C LEU A 228 2.31 3.72 -10.92
N GLU A 229 2.97 2.69 -11.45
CA GLU A 229 4.09 2.02 -10.79
C GLU A 229 5.22 3.01 -10.44
N ASN A 230 5.56 3.89 -11.39
CA ASN A 230 6.65 4.86 -11.23
C ASN A 230 6.32 6.06 -10.32
N ASN A 231 5.05 6.28 -9.96
CA ASN A 231 4.60 7.42 -9.15
C ASN A 231 3.88 7.00 -7.87
N TRP A 232 4.04 5.75 -7.44
CA TRP A 232 3.35 5.26 -6.24
C TRP A 232 3.75 5.99 -4.96
N ASP A 233 5.03 6.31 -4.81
CA ASP A 233 5.57 7.14 -3.74
C ASP A 233 5.06 8.59 -3.83
N ASN A 234 5.09 9.19 -5.03
CA ASN A 234 4.63 10.55 -5.28
C ASN A 234 3.14 10.72 -4.99
N LEU A 235 2.30 9.77 -5.42
CA LEU A 235 0.87 9.76 -5.11
C LEU A 235 0.63 9.57 -3.60
N SER A 236 1.35 8.66 -2.97
CA SER A 236 1.24 8.42 -1.52
C SER A 236 1.60 9.65 -0.71
N GLY A 237 2.68 10.35 -1.10
CA GLY A 237 3.12 11.61 -0.50
C GLY A 237 2.13 12.74 -0.74
N GLY A 238 1.67 12.92 -1.98
CA GLY A 238 0.67 13.94 -2.34
C GLY A 238 -0.61 13.81 -1.51
N VAL A 239 -1.12 12.58 -1.33
CA VAL A 239 -2.30 12.31 -0.50
C VAL A 239 -2.04 12.65 0.97
N GLN A 240 -0.98 12.09 1.57
CA GLN A 240 -0.72 12.23 3.01
C GLN A 240 -0.34 13.65 3.42
N GLN A 241 0.28 14.40 2.51
CA GLN A 241 0.71 15.77 2.73
C GLN A 241 -0.29 16.81 2.20
N SER A 242 -1.46 16.37 1.72
CA SER A 242 -2.46 17.28 1.18
C SER A 242 -3.01 18.26 2.23
N VAL A 243 -3.29 19.48 1.80
CA VAL A 243 -3.91 20.54 2.60
C VAL A 243 -5.18 20.98 1.89
N GLN A 244 -6.33 20.86 2.57
CA GLN A 244 -7.64 21.23 2.01
C GLN A 244 -7.86 20.67 0.60
N ASP A 245 -7.76 19.34 0.46
CA ASP A 245 -7.93 18.62 -0.81
C ASP A 245 -6.86 18.88 -1.88
N THR A 246 -5.83 19.69 -1.59
CA THR A 246 -4.78 20.06 -2.56
C THR A 246 -3.44 19.41 -2.22
N PHE A 247 -2.77 18.86 -3.22
CA PHE A 247 -1.43 18.30 -3.09
C PHE A 247 -0.38 19.40 -3.01
N PRO A 248 0.70 19.21 -2.23
CA PRO A 248 1.82 20.15 -2.23
C PRO A 248 2.53 20.26 -3.57
N ASN A 249 2.59 19.15 -4.32
CA ASN A 249 3.21 19.06 -5.63
C ASN A 249 2.31 18.24 -6.55
N ASN A 250 2.17 18.70 -7.79
CA ASN A 250 1.44 17.97 -8.82
C ASN A 250 2.13 16.64 -9.14
N VAL A 251 1.35 15.57 -9.27
CA VAL A 251 1.82 14.28 -9.75
C VAL A 251 1.41 14.10 -11.20
N ILE A 252 2.38 13.92 -12.09
CA ILE A 252 2.12 13.77 -13.52
C ILE A 252 2.13 12.29 -13.88
N LEU A 253 0.94 11.75 -14.15
CA LEU A 253 0.72 10.41 -14.67
C LEU A 253 0.60 10.42 -16.20
N SER A 254 0.51 9.24 -16.79
CA SER A 254 0.24 9.05 -18.21
C SER A 254 -1.09 8.35 -18.42
N SER A 255 -1.84 8.73 -19.45
CA SER A 255 -2.94 7.92 -19.96
C SER A 255 -2.41 6.77 -20.82
N ILE A 256 -3.30 5.86 -21.22
CA ILE A 256 -2.98 4.75 -22.14
C ILE A 256 -2.43 5.26 -23.49
N ASN A 257 -2.81 6.48 -23.90
CA ASN A 257 -2.40 7.12 -25.15
C ASN A 257 -1.19 8.05 -24.97
N ARG A 258 -0.43 7.90 -23.88
CA ARG A 258 0.74 8.72 -23.54
C ARG A 258 0.44 10.22 -23.35
N GLN A 259 -0.81 10.56 -23.02
CA GLN A 259 -1.17 11.94 -22.69
C GLN A 259 -0.94 12.19 -21.20
N PRO A 260 -0.38 13.35 -20.82
CA PRO A 260 -0.17 13.69 -19.41
C PRO A 260 -1.50 13.81 -18.67
N VAL A 261 -1.55 13.27 -17.45
CA VAL A 261 -2.67 13.40 -16.52
C VAL A 261 -2.13 14.00 -15.23
N VAL A 262 -2.49 15.25 -14.96
CA VAL A 262 -2.04 15.98 -13.76
C VAL A 262 -2.97 15.67 -12.60
N VAL A 263 -2.44 15.09 -11.54
CA VAL A 263 -3.15 14.80 -10.29
C VAL A 263 -2.62 15.73 -9.22
N ASP A 264 -3.48 16.60 -8.72
CA ASP A 264 -3.14 17.69 -7.80
C ASP A 264 -4.05 17.75 -6.57
N SER A 265 -4.98 16.81 -6.42
CA SER A 265 -6.04 16.87 -5.40
C SER A 265 -6.57 15.50 -4.97
N LEU A 266 -7.14 15.39 -3.75
CA LEU A 266 -7.76 14.13 -3.27
C LEU A 266 -9.04 13.79 -4.02
N SER A 267 -9.74 14.81 -4.53
CA SER A 267 -10.95 14.66 -5.35
C SER A 267 -10.68 14.23 -6.79
N HIS A 268 -9.41 14.17 -7.23
CA HIS A 268 -9.10 13.76 -8.60
C HIS A 268 -9.50 12.29 -8.85
N PRO A 269 -10.32 11.98 -9.88
CA PRO A 269 -10.90 10.64 -10.07
C PRO A 269 -9.89 9.49 -10.16
N THR A 270 -8.68 9.76 -10.67
CA THR A 270 -7.60 8.76 -10.74
C THR A 270 -7.21 8.19 -9.38
N LEU A 271 -7.39 8.91 -8.27
CA LEU A 271 -7.06 8.38 -6.94
C LEU A 271 -7.93 7.19 -6.53
N ALA A 272 -9.12 7.01 -7.13
CA ALA A 272 -9.93 5.82 -6.90
C ALA A 272 -9.21 4.51 -7.29
N VAL A 273 -8.18 4.58 -8.15
CA VAL A 273 -7.38 3.41 -8.52
C VAL A 273 -6.32 3.05 -7.48
N LEU A 274 -5.94 3.96 -6.59
CA LEU A 274 -4.97 3.73 -5.52
C LEU A 274 -5.62 2.89 -4.41
N ALA A 275 -5.09 1.70 -4.20
CA ALA A 275 -5.64 0.73 -3.25
C ALA A 275 -4.87 0.69 -1.93
N LEU A 276 -3.56 0.97 -1.98
CA LEU A 276 -2.67 0.91 -0.84
C LEU A 276 -1.53 1.91 -1.03
N MET A 277 -1.30 2.76 -0.04
CA MET A 277 -0.27 3.81 -0.07
C MET A 277 0.98 3.39 0.69
N LEU A 278 2.13 3.86 0.21
CA LEU A 278 3.36 3.87 1.00
C LEU A 278 3.18 4.79 2.21
N PHE A 279 3.61 4.40 3.40
CA PHE A 279 3.63 5.34 4.53
C PHE A 279 4.68 6.43 4.31
N VAL A 280 4.27 7.69 4.41
CA VAL A 280 5.15 8.86 4.30
C VAL A 280 5.14 9.63 5.61
N CYS A 281 3.95 10.00 6.11
CA CYS A 281 3.77 10.72 7.36
C CYS A 281 2.31 10.74 7.80
N ASN A 282 2.06 11.01 9.08
CA ASN A 282 0.72 11.22 9.61
C ASN A 282 0.28 12.69 9.42
N PRO A 283 -0.89 12.96 8.83
CA PRO A 283 -1.46 14.29 8.85
C PRO A 283 -1.71 14.73 10.31
N PRO A 284 -1.29 15.94 10.75
CA PRO A 284 -1.48 16.41 12.12
C PRO A 284 -2.92 16.41 12.66
N ASN A 285 -3.93 16.25 11.79
CA ASN A 285 -5.35 16.12 12.17
C ASN A 285 -5.99 14.77 11.79
N ALA A 286 -5.21 13.74 11.42
CA ALA A 286 -5.74 12.41 11.08
C ALA A 286 -6.42 11.69 12.25
N ASN A 287 -6.32 12.24 13.47
CA ASN A 287 -6.81 11.64 14.72
C ASN A 287 -8.24 12.07 15.13
N GLN A 288 -9.16 12.29 14.19
CA GLN A 288 -10.60 12.32 14.51
C GLN A 288 -11.29 10.96 14.27
N SER A 289 -10.62 9.85 14.61
CA SER A 289 -11.33 8.61 14.94
C SER A 289 -11.56 8.57 16.47
N PRO A 290 -12.80 8.46 16.97
CA PRO A 290 -13.13 8.87 18.34
C PRO A 290 -12.79 7.87 19.45
N LEU A 291 -12.09 6.75 19.22
CA LEU A 291 -12.06 5.65 20.21
C LEU A 291 -10.76 4.85 20.29
N LEU A 292 -9.60 5.49 20.46
CA LEU A 292 -8.40 4.79 20.93
C LEU A 292 -7.62 5.63 21.93
N ILE A 293 -7.57 5.17 23.19
CA ILE A 293 -6.57 5.60 24.17
C ILE A 293 -5.23 5.05 23.69
N ARG A 294 -4.29 5.92 23.31
CA ARG A 294 -2.91 5.51 22.99
C ARG A 294 -1.93 5.95 24.07
N SER A 295 -0.96 5.07 24.31
CA SER A 295 0.18 5.31 25.20
C SER A 295 0.96 6.54 24.71
N ILE A 296 1.34 7.38 25.66
CA ILE A 296 2.16 8.58 25.45
C ILE A 296 3.52 8.09 24.91
N VAL A 297 3.99 8.69 23.81
CA VAL A 297 5.25 8.42 23.08
C VAL A 297 5.17 7.37 21.95
N GLU A 298 4.51 7.70 20.83
CA GLU A 298 4.84 7.14 19.51
C GLU A 298 5.56 8.23 18.70
N ASN A 299 6.86 8.09 18.45
CA ASN A 299 7.68 8.96 17.58
C ASN A 299 7.35 8.73 16.09
N SER A 300 6.06 8.65 15.73
CA SER A 300 5.65 8.47 14.33
C SER A 300 5.75 9.81 13.59
N GLN A 301 6.29 9.77 12.37
CA GLN A 301 6.56 10.98 11.59
C GLN A 301 5.26 11.72 11.27
N THR A 302 5.14 12.97 11.72
CA THR A 302 4.01 13.86 11.38
C THR A 302 4.33 14.67 10.13
N CYS A 303 3.35 14.85 9.23
CA CYS A 303 3.51 15.69 8.06
C CYS A 303 3.70 17.14 8.50
N SER A 304 4.80 17.76 8.06
CA SER A 304 5.06 19.18 8.31
C SER A 304 4.33 20.00 7.25
N PHE A 305 3.14 20.52 7.59
CA PHE A 305 2.42 21.44 6.72
C PHE A 305 3.02 22.85 6.85
N HIS A 306 4.00 23.16 6.01
CA HIS A 306 4.48 24.54 5.84
C HIS A 306 4.02 25.18 4.53
N ASN A 307 3.19 24.45 3.76
CA ASN A 307 2.79 24.86 2.43
C ASN A 307 1.36 25.41 2.47
N GLU A 308 1.20 26.65 2.02
CA GLU A 308 -0.08 27.31 1.79
C GLU A 308 -0.31 27.36 0.28
N PRO A 309 -0.89 26.30 -0.32
CA PRO A 309 -0.94 26.19 -1.77
C PRO A 309 -1.82 27.30 -2.35
N THR A 310 -1.43 27.81 -3.52
CA THR A 310 -2.23 28.76 -4.28
C THR A 310 -2.77 28.07 -5.52
N VAL A 311 -4.09 27.93 -5.58
CA VAL A 311 -4.78 27.11 -6.58
C VAL A 311 -5.97 27.82 -7.19
N ARG A 312 -6.51 27.25 -8.27
CA ARG A 312 -7.86 27.58 -8.73
C ARG A 312 -8.85 26.70 -7.99
N ILE A 313 -9.97 27.28 -7.57
CA ILE A 313 -11.08 26.53 -6.98
C ILE A 313 -12.14 26.35 -8.05
N GLY A 314 -12.27 25.12 -8.56
CA GLY A 314 -13.33 24.73 -9.48
C GLY A 314 -14.65 24.53 -8.73
N GLY A 315 -15.77 24.77 -9.41
CA GLY A 315 -17.09 24.49 -8.88
C GLY A 315 -18.06 24.01 -9.95
N ARG A 316 -19.34 24.40 -9.82
CA ARG A 316 -20.42 23.90 -10.65
C ARG A 316 -20.15 24.14 -12.15
N ASP A 317 -20.50 23.15 -12.97
CA ASP A 317 -20.41 23.17 -14.43
C ASP A 317 -19.00 23.46 -14.99
N GLY A 318 -17.95 23.16 -14.21
CA GLY A 318 -16.56 23.36 -14.62
C GLY A 318 -16.09 24.82 -14.57
N MET A 319 -16.86 25.71 -13.95
CA MET A 319 -16.47 27.10 -13.73
C MET A 319 -15.50 27.24 -12.55
N CYS A 320 -14.70 28.30 -12.56
CA CYS A 320 -13.77 28.66 -11.50
C CYS A 320 -14.32 29.80 -10.64
N MET A 321 -13.97 29.75 -9.37
CA MET A 321 -14.21 30.83 -8.40
C MET A 321 -13.35 32.05 -8.76
N ASP A 322 -14.00 33.20 -8.95
CA ASP A 322 -13.41 34.41 -9.55
C ASP A 322 -13.80 35.68 -8.78
N VAL A 323 -12.83 36.55 -8.51
CA VAL A 323 -13.08 37.89 -7.96
C VAL A 323 -13.61 38.79 -9.07
N ALA A 324 -14.89 39.19 -8.98
CA ALA A 324 -15.61 39.84 -10.07
C ALA A 324 -14.87 41.08 -10.60
N ASN A 325 -14.69 41.13 -11.92
CA ASN A 325 -14.03 42.21 -12.65
C ASN A 325 -12.58 42.50 -12.19
N GLU A 326 -11.92 41.55 -11.50
CA GLU A 326 -10.55 41.72 -10.97
C GLU A 326 -10.43 42.87 -9.96
N VAL A 327 -11.53 43.26 -9.30
CA VAL A 327 -11.55 44.37 -8.34
C VAL A 327 -11.54 43.83 -6.90
N TYR A 328 -10.61 44.32 -6.09
CA TYR A 328 -10.42 43.87 -4.71
C TYR A 328 -10.88 44.89 -3.67
N ASN A 329 -11.92 45.69 -3.94
CA ASN A 329 -12.57 46.48 -2.89
C ASN A 329 -13.32 45.56 -1.91
N ASN A 330 -13.52 46.02 -0.67
CA ASN A 330 -14.32 45.25 0.29
C ASN A 330 -15.73 45.03 -0.25
N ASP A 331 -16.30 43.87 0.06
CA ASP A 331 -17.64 43.45 -0.35
C ASP A 331 -17.85 43.28 -1.87
N ASN A 332 -16.77 43.31 -2.68
CA ASN A 332 -16.87 42.95 -4.09
C ASN A 332 -17.26 41.47 -4.22
N PRO A 333 -18.27 41.12 -5.03
CA PRO A 333 -18.76 39.76 -5.10
C PRO A 333 -17.73 38.78 -5.68
N ILE A 334 -17.79 37.55 -5.16
CA ILE A 334 -17.15 36.40 -5.79
C ILE A 334 -18.16 35.69 -6.69
N ILE A 335 -17.75 35.41 -7.91
CA ILE A 335 -18.59 34.84 -8.96
C ILE A 335 -18.04 33.51 -9.45
N MET A 336 -18.88 32.76 -10.15
CA MET A 336 -18.45 31.63 -10.95
C MET A 336 -18.22 32.12 -12.37
N TYR A 337 -17.00 31.94 -12.89
CA TYR A 337 -16.62 32.38 -14.22
C TYR A 337 -15.84 31.29 -14.97
N ASN A 338 -15.67 31.44 -16.27
CA ASN A 338 -14.86 30.50 -17.05
C ASN A 338 -13.43 30.47 -16.49
N CYS A 339 -12.92 29.26 -16.26
CA CYS A 339 -11.53 29.08 -15.84
C CYS A 339 -10.59 29.66 -16.90
N LYS A 340 -9.76 30.62 -16.49
CA LYS A 340 -8.81 31.29 -17.38
C LYS A 340 -7.67 30.35 -17.74
N ASP A 341 -7.14 30.45 -18.96
CA ASP A 341 -6.00 29.61 -19.36
C ASP A 341 -4.73 30.02 -18.60
N LYS A 342 -4.56 31.32 -18.35
CA LYS A 342 -3.41 31.89 -17.62
C LYS A 342 -3.68 31.97 -16.12
N LEU A 343 -2.61 31.82 -15.33
CA LEU A 343 -2.64 31.99 -13.88
C LEU A 343 -2.84 33.48 -13.55
N GLU A 344 -4.10 33.89 -13.50
CA GLU A 344 -4.51 35.27 -13.20
C GLU A 344 -5.00 35.35 -11.76
N GLU A 345 -4.53 36.37 -11.04
CA GLU A 345 -4.65 36.48 -9.59
C GLU A 345 -6.10 36.40 -9.08
N ASN A 346 -7.05 36.91 -9.85
CA ASN A 346 -8.49 36.90 -9.51
C ASN A 346 -9.14 35.52 -9.52
N GLN A 347 -8.46 34.49 -10.04
CA GLN A 347 -8.88 33.08 -9.92
C GLN A 347 -7.92 32.26 -9.08
N LEU A 348 -6.91 32.88 -8.47
CA LEU A 348 -5.94 32.21 -7.60
C LEU A 348 -6.28 32.45 -6.13
N TRP A 349 -6.32 31.35 -5.40
CA TRP A 349 -6.73 31.29 -4.01
C TRP A 349 -5.67 30.57 -3.20
N THR A 350 -5.03 31.28 -2.27
CA THR A 350 -4.09 30.72 -1.31
C THR A 350 -4.86 30.13 -0.13
N LEU A 351 -4.70 28.83 0.09
CA LEU A 351 -5.29 28.10 1.21
C LEU A 351 -4.36 28.23 2.43
N LYS A 352 -4.70 29.11 3.36
CA LYS A 352 -3.86 29.45 4.50
C LYS A 352 -4.01 28.45 5.65
N LEU A 353 -2.95 28.29 6.44
CA LEU A 353 -2.95 27.41 7.61
C LEU A 353 -3.93 27.89 8.71
N ASP A 354 -4.20 29.20 8.75
CA ASP A 354 -5.21 29.81 9.63
C ASP A 354 -6.67 29.55 9.17
N LYS A 355 -6.85 28.72 8.13
CA LYS A 355 -8.12 28.36 7.49
C LYS A 355 -8.78 29.47 6.68
N THR A 356 -8.09 30.59 6.45
CA THR A 356 -8.57 31.59 5.49
C THR A 356 -8.23 31.16 4.05
N ILE A 357 -9.08 31.55 3.10
CA ILE A 357 -8.83 31.41 1.67
C ILE A 357 -8.58 32.82 1.15
N ARG A 358 -7.43 33.06 0.52
CA ARG A 358 -7.01 34.44 0.19
C ARG A 358 -6.70 34.64 -1.28
N SER A 359 -7.09 35.77 -1.84
CA SER A 359 -6.67 36.25 -3.17
C SER A 359 -6.23 37.70 -3.05
N ASN A 360 -5.06 38.03 -3.63
CA ASN A 360 -4.44 39.37 -3.55
C ASN A 360 -4.43 39.99 -2.14
N GLY A 361 -4.06 39.19 -1.14
CA GLY A 361 -4.00 39.62 0.27
C GLY A 361 -5.35 39.81 0.97
N LYS A 362 -6.48 39.66 0.27
CA LYS A 362 -7.84 39.69 0.86
C LYS A 362 -8.35 38.30 1.15
N CYS A 363 -9.25 38.19 2.12
CA CYS A 363 -9.92 36.94 2.46
C CYS A 363 -11.24 36.82 1.70
N LEU A 364 -11.57 35.59 1.31
CA LEU A 364 -12.90 35.17 0.91
C LEU A 364 -13.93 35.37 2.04
#